data_AF-A0A353ZN42-F1
#
_entry.id   AF-A0A353ZN42-F1
#
_cell.length_a   1.000
_cell.length_b   1.000
_cell.length_c   1.000
_cell.angle_alpha   90.00
_cell.angle_beta   90.00
_cell.angle_gamma   90.00
#
_symmetry.space_group_name_H-M   'P 1'
#
loop_
_entity.id
_entity.type
_entity.pdbx_description
1 polymer ?
#
loop_
_entity_poly.entity_id
_entity_poly.type
_entity_poly.pdbx_seq_one_letter_code
_entity_poly.pdbx_strand_id
1 'polypeptide(L)' 'HAAVAAGKYPDIRAAAASMGSEPGAVYTPIPDNVAAYEELFREYRTLHDYFGRGANEVMHRLKAIQRNATRPLLTAGVPA' A
#
# COMPACT_ATOMS: atom_id res chain seq x y z
N HIS A 1 -11.65 20.51 -4.11
CA HIS A 1 -12.47 20.82 -5.29
C HIS A 1 -13.61 21.83 -5.05
N ALA A 2 -14.03 22.11 -3.82
CA ALA A 2 -15.13 23.05 -3.55
C ALA A 2 -14.87 24.52 -3.93
N ALA A 3 -13.64 25.03 -3.80
CA ALA A 3 -13.32 26.44 -4.09
C ALA A 3 -13.34 26.81 -5.59
N VAL A 4 -13.07 25.84 -6.48
CA VAL A 4 -13.11 26.04 -7.95
C VAL A 4 -14.55 25.99 -8.46
N ALA A 5 -15.37 25.11 -7.89
CA ALA A 5 -16.80 25.02 -8.20
C ALA A 5 -17.60 26.25 -7.73
N ALA A 6 -17.12 26.96 -6.71
CA ALA A 6 -17.69 28.20 -6.21
C ALA A 6 -17.27 29.46 -7.02
N GLY A 7 -16.53 29.31 -8.12
CA GLY A 7 -16.13 30.42 -9.00
C GLY A 7 -15.08 31.38 -8.43
N LYS A 8 -14.47 31.05 -7.30
CA LYS A 8 -13.51 31.93 -6.58
C LYS A 8 -12.11 31.89 -7.18
N TYR A 9 -11.76 30.81 -7.88
CA TYR A 9 -10.51 30.65 -8.62
C TYR A 9 -10.76 29.97 -9.96
N PRO A 10 -10.09 30.40 -11.05
CA PRO A 10 -10.35 29.93 -12.41
C PRO A 10 -9.99 28.45 -12.64
N ASP A 11 -9.06 27.91 -11.85
CA ASP A 11 -8.69 26.50 -11.88
C ASP A 11 -8.06 26.03 -10.55
N ILE A 12 -7.76 24.72 -10.47
CA ILE A 12 -7.19 24.07 -9.29
C ILE A 12 -5.78 24.59 -8.98
N ARG A 13 -4.98 24.97 -9.99
CA ARG A 13 -3.63 25.50 -9.77
C ARG A 13 -3.69 26.90 -9.14
N ALA A 14 -4.61 27.75 -9.60
CA ALA A 14 -4.86 29.07 -9.04
C ALA A 14 -5.40 29.00 -7.59
N ALA A 15 -6.26 28.01 -7.29
CA ALA A 15 -6.68 27.76 -5.92
C ALA A 15 -5.54 27.23 -5.05
N ALA A 16 -4.70 26.32 -5.56
CA ALA A 16 -3.57 25.78 -4.81
C ALA A 16 -2.47 26.82 -4.52
N ALA A 17 -2.21 27.74 -5.45
CA ALA A 17 -1.24 28.81 -5.26
C ALA A 17 -1.68 29.85 -4.21
N SER A 18 -2.98 30.13 -4.14
CA SER A 18 -3.55 31.12 -3.20
C SER A 18 -3.87 30.56 -1.82
N MET A 19 -4.12 29.25 -1.73
CA MET A 19 -4.50 28.57 -0.49
C MET A 19 -3.39 27.66 0.06
N GLY A 20 -2.34 27.40 -0.72
CA GLY A 20 -1.22 26.57 -0.32
C GLY A 20 -0.35 27.29 0.70
N SER A 21 -0.15 26.65 1.85
CA SER A 21 0.88 27.08 2.80
C SER A 21 2.26 26.73 2.26
N GLU A 22 3.28 27.49 2.65
CA GLU A 22 4.67 27.09 2.39
C GLU A 22 4.91 25.68 2.93
N PRO A 23 5.70 24.85 2.21
CA PRO A 23 6.10 23.56 2.72
C PRO A 23 6.79 23.76 4.07
N GLY A 24 6.40 22.97 5.08
CA GLY A 24 7.13 22.88 6.33
C GLY A 24 8.53 22.31 6.13
N ALA A 25 9.15 21.77 7.18
CA ALA A 25 10.47 21.14 7.06
C ALA A 25 10.51 20.11 5.92
N VAL A 26 11.40 20.35 4.94
CA VAL A 26 11.61 19.47 3.80
C VAL A 26 12.74 18.51 4.11
N TYR A 27 12.45 17.21 4.10
CA TYR A 27 13.46 16.18 4.26
C TYR A 27 14.04 15.82 2.89
N THR A 28 15.27 16.25 2.64
CA THR A 28 16.00 15.95 1.42
C THR A 28 16.77 14.64 1.56
N PRO A 29 16.81 13.78 0.52
CA PRO A 29 17.57 12.53 0.57
C PRO A 29 19.06 12.79 0.78
N ILE A 30 19.70 11.97 1.62
CA ILE A 30 21.15 11.93 1.76
C ILE A 30 21.69 10.96 0.69
N PRO A 31 22.53 11.40 -0.26
CA PRO A 31 22.94 10.58 -1.40
C PRO A 31 23.51 9.21 -1.02
N ASP A 32 24.34 9.16 0.02
CA ASP A 32 24.94 7.90 0.49
C ASP A 32 23.89 6.91 1.02
N ASN A 33 22.88 7.41 1.73
CA ASN A 33 21.77 6.57 2.20
C ASN A 33 20.91 6.08 1.04
N VAL A 34 20.68 6.91 0.03
CA VAL A 34 19.91 6.51 -1.17
C VAL A 34 20.56 5.31 -1.84
N ALA A 35 21.88 5.33 -2.02
CA ALA A 35 22.60 4.21 -2.62
C ALA A 35 22.46 2.91 -1.80
N ALA A 36 22.59 3.00 -0.47
CA ALA A 36 22.39 1.85 0.41
C ALA A 36 20.94 1.34 0.39
N TYR A 37 19.96 2.23 0.40
CA TYR A 37 18.54 1.85 0.35
C TYR A 37 18.13 1.28 -0.99
N GLU A 38 18.72 1.71 -2.11
CA GLU A 38 18.49 1.12 -3.43
C GLU A 38 18.90 -0.35 -3.46
N GLU A 39 20.03 -0.72 -2.83
CA GLU A 39 20.42 -2.12 -2.71
C GLU A 39 19.42 -2.94 -1.92
N LEU A 40 19.00 -2.44 -0.75
CA LEU A 40 17.96 -3.08 0.06
C LEU A 40 16.62 -3.18 -0.68
N PHE A 41 16.27 -2.15 -1.45
CA PHE A 41 15.02 -2.09 -2.19
C PHE A 41 14.99 -3.12 -3.32
N ARG A 42 16.12 -3.39 -3.97
CA ARG A 42 16.21 -4.46 -4.97
C ARG A 42 15.89 -5.83 -4.36
N GLU A 43 16.46 -6.15 -3.21
CA GLU A 43 16.18 -7.42 -2.51
C GLU A 43 14.73 -7.49 -2.01
N TYR A 44 14.23 -6.40 -1.45
CA TYR A 44 12.81 -6.28 -1.08
C TYR A 44 11.91 -6.56 -2.28
N ARG A 45 12.18 -5.97 -3.45
CA ARG A 45 11.35 -6.13 -4.65
C ARG A 45 11.36 -7.58 -5.14
N THR A 46 12.52 -8.25 -5.11
CA THR A 46 12.60 -9.68 -5.45
C THR A 46 11.69 -10.52 -4.55
N LEU A 47 11.74 -10.30 -3.23
CA LEU A 47 10.89 -11.02 -2.28
C LEU A 47 9.42 -10.63 -2.45
N HIS A 48 9.14 -9.34 -2.60
CA HIS A 48 7.80 -8.81 -2.82
C HIS A 48 7.15 -9.45 -4.06
N ASP A 49 7.86 -9.50 -5.18
CA ASP A 49 7.33 -10.09 -6.40
C ASP A 49 7.20 -11.60 -6.29
N TYR A 50 8.16 -12.28 -5.64
CA TYR A 50 8.11 -13.72 -5.42
C TYR A 50 6.87 -14.14 -4.60
N PHE A 51 6.59 -13.44 -3.51
CA PHE A 51 5.44 -13.73 -2.65
C PHE A 51 4.12 -13.09 -3.11
N GLY A 52 4.17 -12.05 -3.94
CA GLY A 52 3.02 -11.18 -4.23
C GLY A 52 2.56 -11.11 -5.69
N ARG A 53 3.34 -11.61 -6.66
CA ARG A 53 2.96 -11.63 -8.09
C ARG A 53 2.74 -13.04 -8.66
N GLY A 54 2.52 -14.01 -7.79
CA GLY A 54 2.10 -15.36 -8.15
C GLY A 54 3.19 -16.30 -8.68
N ALA A 55 4.46 -15.89 -8.62
CA ALA A 55 5.57 -16.84 -8.76
C ALA A 55 5.54 -17.91 -7.66
N ASN A 56 5.13 -17.54 -6.43
CA ASN A 56 4.84 -18.48 -5.36
C ASN A 56 3.63 -18.07 -4.49
N GLU A 57 2.53 -18.78 -4.66
CA GLU A 57 1.27 -18.62 -3.91
C GLU A 57 1.32 -19.13 -2.45
N VAL A 58 2.50 -19.23 -1.83
CA VAL A 58 2.68 -19.83 -0.50
C VAL A 58 1.88 -19.14 0.58
N MET A 59 1.79 -17.80 0.53
CA MET A 59 1.01 -17.02 1.51
C MET A 59 -0.48 -17.37 1.43
N HIS A 60 -1.03 -17.51 0.22
CA HIS A 60 -2.42 -17.93 0.02
C HIS A 60 -2.68 -19.36 0.50
N ARG A 61 -1.77 -20.30 0.20
CA ARG A 61 -1.87 -21.69 0.66
C ARG A 61 -1.84 -21.78 2.20
N LEU A 62 -0.90 -21.10 2.84
CA LEU A 62 -0.82 -21.06 4.31
C LEU A 62 -2.08 -20.45 4.92
N LYS A 63 -2.64 -19.40 4.31
CA LYS A 63 -3.90 -18.81 4.77
C LYS A 63 -5.08 -19.78 4.61
N ALA A 64 -5.11 -20.58 3.55
CA ALA A 64 -6.13 -21.61 3.35
C ALA A 64 -6.01 -22.74 4.40
N ILE A 65 -4.79 -23.23 4.65
CA ILE A 65 -4.52 -24.23 5.69
C ILE A 65 -4.95 -23.70 7.06
N GLN A 66 -4.54 -22.48 7.41
CA GLN A 66 -4.95 -21.83 8.65
C GLN A 66 -6.48 -21.83 8.78
N ARG A 67 -7.21 -21.34 7.76
CA ARG A 67 -8.69 -21.30 7.77
C ARG A 67 -9.33 -22.67 7.92
N ASN A 68 -8.74 -23.72 7.36
CA ASN A 68 -9.27 -25.07 7.48
C ASN A 68 -9.02 -25.64 8.89
N ALA A 69 -7.85 -25.36 9.47
CA ALA A 69 -7.52 -25.78 10.83
C ALA A 69 -8.36 -25.06 11.90
N THR A 70 -8.71 -23.79 11.69
CA THR A 70 -9.55 -23.01 12.63
C THR A 70 -11.03 -23.07 12.35
N ARG A 71 -11.48 -23.81 11.32
CA ARG A 71 -12.91 -24.01 11.08
C ARG A 71 -13.47 -24.92 12.18
N PRO A 72 -14.47 -24.48 12.96
CA PRO A 72 -15.10 -25.37 13.93
C PRO A 72 -15.76 -26.53 13.19
N LEU A 73 -15.63 -27.75 13.73
CA LEU A 73 -16.32 -28.96 13.28
C LEU A 73 -17.82 -28.87 13.60
N LEU A 74 -18.53 -27.87 13.08
CA LEU A 74 -19.97 -27.69 13.28
C LEU A 74 -20.69 -28.01 11.97
N THR A 75 -20.72 -29.29 11.59
CA THR A 75 -21.77 -29.92 10.73
C THR A 75 -21.40 -31.38 10.40
N ALA A 76 -21.05 -32.17 11.41
CA ALA A 76 -21.00 -33.62 11.26
C ALA A 76 -22.10 -34.26 12.11
N GLY A 77 -23.28 -34.43 11.49
CA GLY A 77 -24.27 -35.41 11.91
C GLY A 77 -25.45 -34.89 12.75
N VAL A 78 -26.57 -34.61 12.08
CA VAL A 78 -27.90 -35.05 12.56
C VAL A 78 -28.64 -35.61 11.34
N PRO A 79 -28.75 -36.94 11.17
CA PRO A 79 -29.68 -37.51 10.21
C PRO A 79 -31.11 -37.43 10.76
N ALA A 80 -32.06 -37.19 9.86
CA ALA A 80 -33.50 -37.23 10.11
C ALA A 80 -34.01 -38.66 10.35
#